data_AF-A0A9C9GF31-F1
#
_entry.id   AF-A0A9C9GF31-F1
#
_cell.length_a   1.000
_cell.length_b   1.000
_cell.length_c   1.000
_cell.angle_alpha   90.00
_cell.angle_beta   90.00
_cell.angle_gamma   90.00
#
_symmetry.space_group_name_H-M   'P 1'
#
loop_
_entity.id
_entity.type
_entity.pdbx_description
1 polymer ?
#
loop_
_entity_poly.entity_id
_entity_poly.type
_entity_poly.pdbx_seq_one_letter_code
_entity_poly.pdbx_strand_id
1 'polypeptide(L)'
;GGPVKFINMDEQFVYYIRADEGGKIFKVGHDRENRETINLPSDHYAICLNIADDWIYYIDRGSEREQLYRIAVEGGYPELVGGDGDES
;
A
#
# COMPACT_ATOMS: atom_id res chain seq x y z
N GLY A 1 18.65 -8.24 -4.62
CA GLY A 1 17.56 -7.26 -4.58
C GLY A 1 16.37 -7.88 -5.27
N GLY A 2 15.22 -7.95 -4.58
CA GLY A 2 13.97 -8.46 -5.17
C GLY A 2 13.39 -7.49 -6.20
N PRO A 3 12.53 -7.96 -7.13
CA PRO A 3 11.94 -7.12 -8.15
C PRO A 3 10.94 -6.12 -7.56
N VAL A 4 11.08 -4.84 -7.91
CA VAL A 4 10.09 -3.78 -7.62
C VAL A 4 8.98 -3.88 -8.68
N LYS A 5 7.71 -3.91 -8.24
CA LYS A 5 6.58 -4.13 -9.15
C LYS A 5 5.83 -2.86 -9.58
N PHE A 6 5.84 -1.77 -8.80
CA PHE A 6 5.14 -0.52 -9.11
C PHE A 6 5.84 0.68 -8.44
N ILE A 7 5.82 1.85 -9.10
CA ILE A 7 6.37 3.10 -8.58
C ILE A 7 5.35 4.22 -8.79
N ASN A 8 5.03 4.95 -7.72
CA ASN A 8 4.23 6.18 -7.74
C ASN A 8 4.91 7.19 -6.80
N MET A 9 4.87 8.48 -7.15
CA MET A 9 5.57 9.57 -6.44
C MET A 9 4.58 10.65 -6.02
N ASP A 10 4.73 11.17 -4.79
CA ASP A 10 4.30 12.53 -4.45
C ASP A 10 5.52 13.48 -4.52
N GLU A 11 5.42 14.73 -4.05
CA GLU A 11 6.54 15.69 -4.10
C GLU A 11 7.74 15.31 -3.20
N GLN A 12 7.56 14.39 -2.25
CA GLN A 12 8.51 14.12 -1.16
C GLN A 12 8.93 12.65 -1.06
N PHE A 13 8.07 11.71 -1.43
CA PHE A 13 8.24 10.28 -1.18
C PHE A 13 8.01 9.40 -2.42
N VAL A 14 8.74 8.29 -2.46
CA VAL A 14 8.49 7.14 -3.33
C VAL A 14 7.87 6.02 -2.51
N TYR A 15 6.71 5.52 -2.97
CA TYR A 15 6.00 4.41 -2.33
C TYR A 15 6.21 3.10 -3.08
N TYR A 16 6.45 2.00 -2.37
CA TYR A 16 6.66 0.69 -2.97
C TYR A 16 6.24 -0.46 -2.06
N ILE A 17 5.89 -1.59 -2.69
CA ILE A 17 5.54 -2.84 -2.00
C ILE A 17 6.75 -3.78 -1.98
N ARG A 18 6.97 -4.44 -0.84
CA ARG A 18 7.94 -5.53 -0.69
C ARG A 18 7.24 -6.88 -0.56
N ALA A 19 7.26 -7.64 -1.66
CA ALA A 19 6.67 -8.98 -1.69
C ALA A 19 7.39 -9.98 -0.77
N ASP A 20 8.70 -9.78 -0.53
CA ASP A 20 9.52 -10.59 0.38
C ASP A 20 9.24 -10.31 1.86
N GLU A 21 8.50 -9.25 2.18
CA GLU A 21 8.09 -8.91 3.55
C GLU A 21 6.56 -8.97 3.73
N GLY A 22 5.91 -9.88 3.00
CA GLY A 22 4.47 -10.13 3.15
C GLY A 22 3.59 -9.07 2.51
N GLY A 23 4.07 -8.37 1.47
CA GLY A 23 3.26 -7.35 0.80
C GLY A 23 3.18 -6.04 1.58
N LYS A 24 4.13 -5.76 2.47
CA LYS A 24 4.20 -4.50 3.20
C LYS A 24 4.50 -3.32 2.30
N ILE A 25 3.92 -2.17 2.64
CA ILE A 25 4.11 -0.89 1.94
C ILE A 25 5.18 -0.07 2.67
N PHE A 26 6.10 0.49 1.89
CA PHE A 26 7.18 1.36 2.35
C PHE A 26 7.10 2.71 1.65
N LYS A 27 7.55 3.76 2.34
CA LYS A 27 7.82 5.07 1.75
C LYS A 27 9.28 5.46 1.98
N VAL A 28 9.89 6.09 0.99
CA VAL A 28 11.27 6.60 1.07
C VAL A 28 11.34 8.01 0.53
N GLY A 29 11.91 8.93 1.32
CA GLY A 29 12.15 10.30 0.90
C GLY A 29 13.11 10.38 -0.29
N HIS A 30 13.02 11.45 -1.09
CA HIS A 30 13.94 11.67 -2.21
C HIS A 30 15.41 11.80 -1.78
N ASP A 31 15.65 12.28 -0.55
CA ASP A 31 16.98 12.34 0.08
C ASP A 31 17.55 10.96 0.45
N ARG A 32 16.74 9.90 0.39
CA ARG A 32 17.05 8.51 0.76
C ARG A 32 17.40 8.29 2.22
N GLU A 33 17.34 9.32 3.06
CA GLU A 33 17.60 9.23 4.50
C GLU A 33 16.34 8.83 5.27
N ASN A 34 15.17 9.25 4.77
CA ASN A 34 13.89 9.03 5.44
C ASN A 34 13.16 7.79 4.89
N ARG A 35 13.54 6.60 5.38
CA ARG A 35 12.83 5.33 5.08
C ARG A 35 11.86 4.97 6.19
N GLU A 36 10.59 4.82 5.81
CA GLU A 36 9.50 4.50 6.73
C GLU A 36 8.64 3.36 6.20
N THR A 37 7.99 2.64 7.13
CA THR A 37 7.02 1.60 6.80
C THR A 37 5.62 2.16 7.04
N ILE A 38 4.71 1.91 6.10
CA ILE A 38 3.28 2.12 6.33
C ILE A 38 2.76 0.87 7.02
N ASN A 39 2.47 1.00 8.32
CA ASN A 39 2.03 -0.12 9.14
C ASN A 39 0.60 -0.53 8.75
N LEU A 40 0.48 -1.58 7.94
CA LEU A 40 -0.78 -2.26 7.68
C LEU A 40 -1.06 -3.30 8.78
N PRO A 41 -2.33 -3.69 8.99
CA PRO A 41 -2.66 -4.82 9.85
C PRO A 41 -2.01 -6.12 9.33
N SER A 42 -1.72 -7.07 10.23
CA SER A 42 -0.85 -8.23 9.94
C SER A 42 -1.43 -9.24 8.94
N ASP A 43 -2.74 -9.20 8.74
CA ASP A 43 -3.50 -10.05 7.84
C ASP A 43 -3.65 -9.45 6.43
N HIS A 44 -3.17 -8.22 6.19
CA HIS A 44 -3.18 -7.63 4.85
C HIS A 44 -1.94 -8.03 4.05
N TYR A 45 -2.14 -8.29 2.76
CA TYR A 45 -1.10 -8.49 1.76
C TYR A 45 -1.34 -7.53 0.59
N ALA A 46 -0.65 -6.39 0.56
CA ALA A 46 -0.88 -5.38 -0.47
C ALA A 46 -0.28 -5.77 -1.82
N ILE A 47 -1.05 -5.56 -2.89
CA ILE A 47 -0.63 -5.57 -4.30
C ILE A 47 -1.21 -4.35 -5.02
N CYS A 48 -0.70 -4.05 -6.23
CA CYS A 48 -1.24 -3.00 -7.11
C CYS A 48 -1.38 -1.62 -6.44
N LEU A 49 -0.25 -1.03 -6.05
CA LEU A 49 -0.20 0.24 -5.32
C LEU A 49 -0.46 1.44 -6.24
N ASN A 50 -1.34 2.33 -5.82
CA ASN A 50 -1.53 3.66 -6.40
C ASN A 50 -1.59 4.74 -5.33
N ILE A 51 -1.24 5.97 -5.68
CA ILE A 51 -1.29 7.15 -4.79
C ILE A 51 -2.21 8.18 -5.44
N ALA A 52 -3.14 8.75 -4.66
CA ALA A 52 -3.92 9.90 -5.07
C ALA A 52 -4.23 10.77 -3.85
N ASP A 53 -3.90 12.05 -3.94
CA ASP A 53 -3.93 13.00 -2.82
C ASP A 53 -3.20 12.42 -1.59
N ASP A 54 -3.83 12.48 -0.42
CA ASP A 54 -3.27 11.99 0.85
C ASP A 54 -3.52 10.48 1.08
N TRP A 55 -3.86 9.72 0.04
CA TRP A 55 -4.24 8.31 0.15
C TRP A 55 -3.36 7.36 -0.68
N ILE A 56 -3.04 6.24 -0.04
CA ILE A 56 -2.42 5.06 -0.64
C ILE A 56 -3.52 4.04 -0.91
N TYR A 57 -3.73 3.70 -2.17
CA TYR A 57 -4.67 2.68 -2.62
C TYR A 57 -3.93 1.39 -2.93
N TYR A 58 -4.50 0.26 -2.52
CA TYR A 58 -3.94 -1.06 -2.80
C TYR A 58 -5.04 -2.12 -2.82
N ILE A 59 -4.78 -3.21 -3.53
CA ILE A 59 -5.61 -4.42 -3.44
C ILE A 59 -5.03 -5.28 -2.31
N ASP A 60 -5.87 -5.66 -1.37
CA ASP A 60 -5.53 -6.68 -0.38
C ASP A 60 -5.76 -8.09 -0.97
N ARG A 61 -4.70 -8.90 -0.97
CA ARG A 61 -4.71 -10.31 -1.37
C ARG A 61 -4.59 -11.26 -0.16
N GLY A 62 -4.59 -10.73 1.05
CA GLY A 62 -4.52 -11.50 2.30
C GLY A 62 -5.88 -12.06 2.72
N SER A 63 -6.96 -11.40 2.34
CA SER A 63 -8.35 -11.82 2.56
C SER A 63 -8.85 -12.84 1.54
N GLU A 64 -10.00 -13.47 1.83
CA GLU A 64 -10.62 -14.50 0.98
C GLU A 64 -11.00 -13.99 -0.42
N ARG A 65 -11.14 -12.67 -0.59
CA ARG A 65 -11.46 -11.99 -1.86
C ARG A 65 -10.53 -10.81 -2.05
N GLU A 66 -10.12 -10.55 -3.29
CA GLU A 66 -9.34 -9.35 -3.60
C GLU A 66 -10.22 -8.09 -3.40
N GLN A 67 -9.85 -7.26 -2.43
CA GLN A 67 -10.60 -6.05 -2.07
C GLN A 67 -9.72 -4.81 -2.20
N LEU A 68 -10.30 -3.71 -2.66
CA LEU A 68 -9.64 -2.42 -2.74
C LEU A 68 -9.71 -1.71 -1.38
N TYR A 69 -8.55 -1.40 -0.83
CA TYR A 69 -8.39 -0.62 0.38
C TYR A 69 -7.69 0.70 0.09
N ARG A 70 -7.87 1.66 0.99
CA ARG A 70 -7.04 2.86 1.07
C ARG A 70 -6.55 3.10 2.49
N ILE A 71 -5.38 3.72 2.64
CA ILE A 71 -4.83 4.17 3.92
C ILE A 71 -4.18 5.53 3.73
N ALA A 72 -4.22 6.41 4.73
CA ALA A 72 -3.57 7.71 4.64
C ALA A 72 -2.05 7.55 4.44
N VAL A 73 -1.40 8.52 3.77
CA VAL A 73 0.07 8.55 3.58
C VAL A 73 0.86 8.64 4.89
N GLU A 74 0.21 9.10 5.96
CA GLU A 74 0.72 9.13 7.34
C GLU A 74 0.52 7.80 8.07
N GLY A 75 -0.13 6.82 7.44
CA GLY A 75 -0.54 5.56 8.06
C GLY A 75 -1.85 5.69 8.83
N GLY A 76 -2.14 4.71 9.68
CA GLY A 76 -3.41 4.60 10.40
C GLY A 76 -4.11 3.27 10.11
N TYR A 77 -5.44 3.30 10.04
CA TYR A 77 -6.24 2.11 9.74
C TYR A 77 -6.68 2.12 8.27
N PRO A 78 -6.53 1.00 7.54
CA PRO A 78 -7.09 0.89 6.20
C PRO A 78 -8.61 0.99 6.19
N GLU A 79 -9.13 1.64 5.15
CA GLU A 79 -10.54 1.77 4.85
C GLU A 79 -10.87 0.93 3.62
N LEU A 80 -11.93 0.12 3.70
CA LEU A 80 -12.47 -0.60 2.54
C LEU A 80 -13.07 0.43 1.57
N VAL A 81 -12.64 0.39 0.32
CA VAL A 81 -13.20 1.21 -0.77
C VAL A 81 -14.24 0.43 -1.55
N GLY A 82 -14.02 -0.88 -1.75
CA GLY A 82 -14.95 -1.77 -2.44
C GLY A 82 -14.26 -3.04 -2.96
N GLY A 83 -15.04 -3.97 -3.50
CA GLY A 83 -14.55 -5.21 -4.11
C GLY A 83 -15.70 -6.07 -4.60
N ASP A 84 -15.38 -7.17 -5.28
CA ASP A 84 -16.35 -8.07 -5.96
C ASP A 84 -17.21 -8.90 -4.97
N GLY A 85 -17.55 -8.34 -3.81
CA GLY A 85 -18.47 -8.94 -2.84
C GLY A 85 -19.60 -8.05 -2.38
N ASP A 86 -19.68 -6.81 -2.85
CA ASP A 86 -20.82 -5.92 -2.57
C ASP A 86 -21.95 -6.17 -3.59
N GLU A 87 -22.40 -7.42 -3.69
CA GLU A 87 -23.72 -7.73 -4.23
C GLU A 87 -24.69 -7.68 -3.04
N SER A 88 -25.41 -6.57 -2.91
CA SER A 88 -26.58 -6.42 -2.02
C SER A 88 -27.75 -7.30 -2.47
#